data_AF-S8DL48-F1
#
_entry.id   AF-S8DL48-F1
#
_cell.length_a   1.000
_cell.length_b   1.000
_cell.length_c   1.000
_cell.angle_alpha   90.00
_cell.angle_beta   90.00
_cell.angle_gamma   90.00
#
_symmetry.space_group_name_H-M   'P 1'
#
loop_
_entity.id
_entity.type
_entity.pdbx_description
1 polymer ?
#
loop_
_entity_poly.entity_id
_entity_poly.type
_entity_poly.pdbx_seq_one_letter_code
_entity_poly.pdbx_strand_id
1 'polypeptide(L)'
;MTGNEFRFFLSCDINLPVTFKIERLEGKLLPRRPPDSVDGDYTIEERNPELYVETLLYIDGEPFGLPMRTRLESVGPSYCWNELITLSTKYRDLTANSQLAVTVFDVSNGNNGEVVGGASIHLFNMKKQLKTGKHKLRLWAGKEADGSINTTTPGKVPKQERGELERIEKLVNKYERGQIQRVDWLDRLAFKAMEKIKDRENLKNENTHFYVAVDFCSFEHRVVFQ
;
A
#
# COMPACT_ATOMS: atom_id res chain seq x y z
N MET A 1 -6.69 -14.21 -38.87
CA MET A 1 -5.82 -14.34 -37.69
C MET A 1 -5.20 -12.98 -37.43
N THR A 2 -5.86 -12.13 -36.65
CA THR A 2 -5.28 -10.86 -36.20
C THR A 2 -4.26 -11.19 -35.13
N GLY A 3 -2.97 -11.08 -35.44
CA GLY A 3 -1.92 -11.19 -34.44
C GLY A 3 -2.22 -10.19 -33.33
N ASN A 4 -2.26 -10.64 -32.08
CA ASN A 4 -2.33 -9.74 -30.93
C ASN A 4 -1.07 -8.88 -30.97
N GLU A 5 -1.15 -7.66 -31.52
CA GLU A 5 -0.13 -6.63 -31.35
C GLU A 5 -0.03 -6.34 -29.85
N PHE A 6 1.00 -6.89 -29.21
CA PHE A 6 1.31 -6.56 -27.82
C PHE A 6 2.05 -5.23 -27.80
N ARG A 7 1.30 -4.15 -27.56
CA ARG A 7 1.86 -2.83 -27.30
C ARG A 7 2.25 -2.72 -25.83
N PHE A 8 3.49 -2.31 -25.58
CA PHE A 8 4.05 -2.09 -24.25
C PHE A 8 5.00 -0.89 -24.28
N PHE A 9 5.21 -0.27 -23.13
CA PHE A 9 6.23 0.74 -22.92
C PHE A 9 7.41 0.14 -22.16
N LEU A 10 8.63 0.54 -22.49
CA LEU A 10 9.77 0.26 -21.63
C LEU A 10 9.85 1.31 -20.52
N SER A 11 10.28 0.90 -19.32
CA SER A 11 10.44 1.84 -18.21
C SER A 11 11.39 2.99 -18.55
N CYS A 12 12.46 2.73 -19.31
CA CYS A 12 13.44 3.73 -19.75
C CYS A 12 12.85 4.80 -20.68
N ASP A 13 11.80 4.48 -21.45
CA ASP A 13 11.14 5.43 -22.35
C ASP A 13 10.28 6.44 -21.57
N ILE A 14 9.88 6.13 -20.34
CA ILE A 14 8.96 6.94 -19.55
C ILE A 14 9.73 8.03 -18.77
N ASN A 15 9.64 9.26 -19.26
CA ASN A 15 10.24 10.45 -18.63
C ASN A 15 9.32 11.15 -17.61
N LEU A 16 8.47 10.38 -16.92
CA LEU A 16 7.55 10.89 -15.91
C LEU A 16 8.06 10.57 -14.50
N PRO A 17 7.84 11.43 -13.50
CA PRO A 17 8.13 11.11 -12.11
C PRO A 17 7.26 9.94 -11.63
N VAL A 18 7.79 9.16 -10.69
CA VAL A 18 7.02 8.09 -10.06
C VAL A 18 5.97 8.69 -9.14
N THR A 19 4.72 8.40 -9.43
CA THR A 19 3.55 8.94 -8.72
C THR A 19 2.66 7.80 -8.25
N PHE A 20 2.11 7.94 -7.05
CA PHE A 20 1.14 7.00 -6.48
C PHE A 20 0.29 7.71 -5.44
N LYS A 21 -0.90 7.18 -5.17
CA LYS A 21 -1.83 7.73 -4.18
C LYS A 21 -1.82 6.89 -2.92
N ILE A 22 -1.66 7.53 -1.76
CA ILE A 22 -1.93 6.90 -0.46
C ILE A 22 -3.42 7.13 -0.17
N GLU A 23 -4.23 6.06 -0.22
CA GLU A 23 -5.68 6.20 -0.06
C GLU A 23 -6.06 6.27 1.42
N ARG A 24 -5.90 5.16 2.14
CA ARG A 24 -6.44 4.98 3.49
C ARG A 24 -5.69 3.91 4.27
N LEU A 25 -5.83 3.98 5.59
CA LEU A 25 -5.44 2.93 6.52
C LEU A 25 -6.66 2.06 6.84
N GLU A 26 -6.53 0.75 6.65
CA GLU A 26 -7.50 -0.25 7.05
C GLU A 26 -6.97 -1.04 8.25
N GLY A 27 -7.75 -1.13 9.32
CA GLY A 27 -7.40 -1.85 10.55
C GLY A 27 -7.87 -1.10 11.80
N LYS A 28 -8.02 -1.79 12.92
CA LYS A 28 -8.31 -1.15 14.21
C LYS A 28 -6.99 -0.87 14.93
N LEU A 29 -6.69 0.40 15.16
CA LEU A 29 -5.60 0.78 16.04
C LEU A 29 -5.98 0.33 17.45
N LEU A 30 -5.25 -0.64 17.99
CA LEU A 30 -5.37 -0.97 19.40
C LEU A 30 -4.75 0.18 20.19
N PRO A 31 -5.40 0.65 21.27
CA PRO A 31 -4.77 1.59 22.19
C PRO A 31 -3.47 0.97 22.69
N ARG A 32 -2.33 1.59 22.37
CA ARG A 32 -1.03 1.11 22.82
C ARG A 32 -0.91 1.53 24.29
N ARG A 33 -0.72 0.56 25.19
CA ARG A 33 -0.41 0.88 26.60
C ARG A 33 0.98 1.52 26.64
N PRO A 34 1.16 2.66 27.33
CA PRO A 34 2.50 3.19 27.55
C PRO A 34 3.34 2.15 28.32
N PRO A 35 4.62 1.96 27.95
CA PRO A 35 5.48 0.91 28.52
C PRO A 35 5.79 1.10 30.01
N ASP A 36 5.59 2.31 30.55
CA ASP A 36 5.84 2.63 31.95
C ASP A 36 4.52 2.98 32.66
N SER A 37 3.86 1.99 33.28
CA SER A 37 2.83 2.30 34.28
C SER A 37 2.65 1.16 35.28
N VAL A 38 3.26 1.36 36.44
CA VAL A 38 2.89 0.72 37.71
C VAL A 38 1.57 1.35 38.15
N ASP A 39 0.56 0.51 38.32
CA ASP A 39 -0.66 0.67 39.12
C ASP A 39 -1.07 2.13 39.45
N GLY A 40 -2.00 2.67 38.67
CA GLY A 40 -2.56 3.99 38.90
C GLY A 40 -3.74 4.25 37.96
N ASP A 41 -4.87 4.59 38.56
CA ASP A 41 -6.16 4.92 37.94
C ASP A 41 -6.01 6.00 36.85
N TYR A 42 -6.31 5.66 35.59
CA TYR A 42 -6.42 6.66 34.51
C TYR A 42 -7.70 6.43 33.73
N THR A 43 -8.49 7.50 33.61
CA THR A 43 -9.40 7.70 32.48
C THR A 43 -8.59 7.49 31.21
N ILE A 44 -8.92 6.45 30.44
CA ILE A 44 -8.42 6.28 29.08
C ILE A 44 -8.93 7.48 28.29
N GLU A 45 -8.12 8.53 28.20
CA GLU A 45 -8.36 9.54 27.19
C GLU A 45 -8.17 8.82 25.86
N GLU A 46 -9.28 8.45 25.22
CA GLU A 46 -9.34 7.98 23.85
C GLU A 46 -8.87 9.11 22.93
N ARG A 47 -7.57 9.41 22.97
CA ARG A 47 -6.98 10.38 22.09
C ARG A 47 -6.91 9.73 20.71
N ASN A 48 -7.58 10.36 19.74
CA ASN A 48 -7.49 9.92 18.37
C ASN A 48 -6.04 10.06 17.91
N PRO A 49 -5.38 8.98 17.44
CA PRO A 49 -4.01 9.07 16.98
C PRO A 49 -3.94 10.00 15.77
N GLU A 50 -2.88 10.79 15.71
CA GLU A 50 -2.66 11.77 14.65
C GLU A 50 -1.62 11.16 13.70
N LEU A 51 -2.07 10.69 12.54
CA LEU A 51 -1.28 9.84 11.67
C LEU A 51 -0.84 10.53 10.40
N TYR A 52 0.42 10.33 10.01
CA TYR A 52 0.90 10.63 8.68
C TYR A 52 1.66 9.43 8.11
N VAL A 53 1.76 9.39 6.79
CA VAL A 53 2.48 8.33 6.07
C VAL A 53 3.72 8.95 5.45
N GLU A 54 4.88 8.38 5.77
CA GLU A 54 6.13 8.66 5.08
C GLU A 54 6.41 7.57 4.05
N THR A 55 6.91 7.98 2.89
CA THR A 55 7.25 7.09 1.80
C THR A 55 8.66 7.40 1.29
N LEU A 56 9.45 6.36 1.07
CA LEU A 56 10.81 6.46 0.58
C LEU A 56 11.05 5.40 -0.48
N LEU A 57 11.75 5.77 -1.55
CA LEU A 57 12.15 4.83 -2.58
C LEU A 57 13.47 4.18 -2.17
N TYR A 58 13.59 2.88 -2.40
CA TYR A 58 14.84 2.14 -2.28
C TYR A 58 15.19 1.54 -3.64
N ILE A 59 16.45 1.68 -4.04
CA ILE A 59 16.99 1.12 -5.27
C ILE A 59 18.12 0.18 -4.88
N ASP A 60 17.99 -1.10 -5.21
CA ASP A 60 18.97 -2.14 -4.92
C ASP A 60 19.40 -2.21 -3.43
N GLY A 61 18.46 -1.87 -2.54
CA GLY A 61 18.64 -1.92 -1.08
C GLY A 61 19.08 -0.61 -0.43
N GLU A 62 19.38 0.43 -1.22
CA GLU A 62 19.80 1.74 -0.70
C GLU A 62 18.68 2.78 -0.84
N PRO A 63 18.50 3.67 0.16
CA PRO A 63 17.50 4.73 0.07
C PRO A 63 17.87 5.71 -1.06
N PHE A 64 16.90 5.98 -1.91
CA PHE A 64 17.07 6.82 -3.08
C PHE A 64 16.11 8.01 -3.03
N GLY A 65 16.67 9.22 -3.06
CA GLY A 65 15.90 10.46 -3.04
C GLY A 65 15.48 10.89 -1.63
N LEU A 66 14.46 11.75 -1.57
CA LEU A 66 13.97 12.34 -0.33
C LEU A 66 12.71 11.61 0.16
N PRO A 67 12.53 11.42 1.48
CA PRO A 67 11.27 10.93 2.03
C PRO A 67 10.13 11.91 1.74
N MET A 68 9.01 11.39 1.26
CA MET A 68 7.79 12.14 0.97
C MET A 68 6.73 11.79 1.99
N ARG A 69 6.12 12.81 2.60
CA ARG A 69 5.12 12.65 3.66
C ARG A 69 3.74 13.09 3.18
N THR A 70 2.71 12.38 3.61
CA THR A 70 1.33 12.85 3.50
C THR A 70 1.05 13.93 4.53
N ARG A 71 -0.10 14.59 4.37
CA ARG A 71 -0.72 15.41 5.42
C ARG A 71 -1.03 14.57 6.65
N LEU A 72 -1.10 15.27 7.78
CA LEU A 72 -1.54 14.71 9.04
C LEU A 72 -3.06 14.47 9.00
N GLU A 73 -3.48 13.29 9.42
CA GLU A 73 -4.88 12.90 9.54
C GLU A 73 -5.20 12.54 10.98
N SER A 74 -6.23 13.18 11.55
CA SER A 74 -6.60 13.08 12.97
C SER A 74 -8.11 12.90 13.18
N VAL A 75 -8.90 12.84 12.11
CA VAL A 75 -10.38 12.78 12.17
C VAL A 75 -10.90 11.41 12.63
N GLY A 76 -10.00 10.43 12.84
CA GLY A 76 -10.31 9.12 13.40
C GLY A 76 -10.53 8.03 12.35
N PRO A 77 -10.76 6.77 12.77
CA PRO A 77 -10.87 5.64 11.86
C PRO A 77 -12.17 5.71 11.03
N SER A 78 -12.12 5.53 9.70
CA SER A 78 -10.96 5.17 8.87
C SER A 78 -10.12 6.39 8.42
N TYR A 79 -8.82 6.38 8.73
CA TYR A 79 -7.86 7.37 8.23
C TYR A 79 -7.80 7.35 6.71
N CYS A 80 -8.14 8.47 6.06
CA CYS A 80 -8.22 8.60 4.61
C CYS A 80 -7.46 9.84 4.16
N TRP A 81 -6.24 9.65 3.65
CA TRP A 81 -5.43 10.75 3.13
C TRP A 81 -5.84 11.12 1.70
N ASN A 82 -6.13 10.12 0.87
CA ASN A 82 -6.43 10.28 -0.56
C ASN A 82 -5.44 11.22 -1.28
N GLU A 83 -4.16 11.12 -0.94
CA GLU A 83 -3.13 12.08 -1.34
C GLU A 83 -2.20 11.50 -2.40
N LEU A 84 -1.98 12.27 -3.48
CA LEU A 84 -1.07 11.92 -4.55
C LEU A 84 0.37 12.32 -4.17
N ILE A 85 1.22 11.32 -3.94
CA ILE A 85 2.64 11.51 -3.70
C ILE A 85 3.38 11.45 -5.04
N THR A 86 4.31 12.38 -5.23
CA THR A 86 5.23 12.42 -6.38
C THR A 86 6.66 12.30 -5.86
N LEU A 87 7.37 11.24 -6.24
CA LEU A 87 8.77 11.06 -5.90
C LEU A 87 9.65 11.92 -6.82
N SER A 88 10.86 12.23 -6.36
CA SER A 88 11.86 12.93 -7.18
C SER A 88 12.44 12.07 -8.32
N THR A 89 12.24 10.76 -8.26
CA THR A 89 12.74 9.77 -9.23
C THR A 89 11.77 9.57 -10.38
N LYS A 90 12.30 9.34 -11.59
CA LYS A 90 11.48 9.01 -12.77
C LYS A 90 11.41 7.51 -13.00
N TYR A 91 10.39 7.07 -13.73
CA TYR A 91 10.23 5.64 -14.08
C TYR A 91 11.44 5.07 -14.85
N ARG A 92 12.12 5.90 -15.64
CA ARG A 92 13.35 5.52 -16.36
C ARG A 92 14.57 5.25 -15.50
N ASP A 93 14.61 5.81 -14.30
CA ASP A 93 15.75 5.70 -13.38
C ASP A 93 15.58 4.50 -12.43
N LEU A 94 14.43 3.83 -12.46
CA LEU A 94 14.15 2.68 -11.62
C LEU A 94 14.88 1.43 -12.12
N THR A 95 15.37 0.62 -11.18
CA THR A 95 15.90 -0.73 -11.43
C THR A 95 14.85 -1.81 -11.15
N ALA A 96 15.10 -3.05 -11.59
CA ALA A 96 14.18 -4.17 -11.38
C ALA A 96 13.85 -4.43 -9.90
N ASN A 97 14.79 -4.12 -8.99
CA ASN A 97 14.64 -4.30 -7.55
C ASN A 97 14.21 -3.03 -6.83
N SER A 98 13.68 -2.03 -7.55
CA SER A 98 13.18 -0.81 -6.90
C SER A 98 12.00 -1.13 -5.99
N GLN A 99 12.06 -0.68 -4.75
CA GLN A 99 11.04 -0.89 -3.73
C GLN A 99 10.55 0.43 -3.18
N LEU A 100 9.23 0.53 -3.01
CA LEU A 100 8.61 1.59 -2.24
C LEU A 100 8.49 1.13 -0.79
N ALA A 101 9.13 1.86 0.11
CA ALA A 101 8.98 1.75 1.55
C ALA A 101 7.92 2.76 2.02
N VAL A 102 6.98 2.30 2.83
CA VAL A 102 5.85 3.07 3.36
C VAL A 102 5.83 2.86 4.87
N THR A 103 5.97 3.92 5.65
CA THR A 103 5.95 3.88 7.12
C THR A 103 4.87 4.82 7.63
N VAL A 104 4.02 4.32 8.53
CA VAL A 104 2.99 5.10 9.20
C VAL A 104 3.49 5.54 10.56
N PHE A 105 3.40 6.83 10.83
CA PHE A 105 3.83 7.45 12.07
C PHE A 105 2.63 8.04 12.81
N ASP A 106 2.68 7.97 14.15
CA ASP A 106 1.74 8.61 15.07
C ASP A 106 2.44 9.71 15.87
N VAL A 107 1.96 10.95 15.75
CA VAL A 107 2.54 12.12 16.44
C VAL A 107 1.74 12.57 17.65
N SER A 108 0.69 11.84 18.04
CA SER A 108 -0.17 12.20 19.17
C SER A 108 0.60 12.34 20.51
N ASN A 109 1.70 11.60 20.67
CA ASN A 109 2.53 11.60 21.88
C ASN A 109 3.60 12.69 21.93
N GLY A 110 3.68 13.59 20.93
CA GLY A 110 4.55 14.78 20.96
C GLY A 110 6.07 14.52 20.84
N ASN A 111 6.52 13.26 20.81
CA ASN A 111 7.92 12.88 20.76
C ASN A 111 8.24 12.21 19.41
N ASN A 112 8.90 12.94 18.50
CA ASN A 112 9.44 12.51 17.18
C ASN A 112 8.59 11.62 16.23
N GLY A 113 7.33 11.32 16.55
CA GLY A 113 6.50 10.39 15.80
C GLY A 113 6.84 8.93 16.13
N GLU A 114 5.92 8.21 16.77
CA GLU A 114 6.07 6.78 16.98
C GLU A 114 5.73 6.00 15.71
N VAL A 115 6.51 4.95 15.44
CA VAL A 115 6.25 4.08 14.29
C VAL A 115 5.06 3.18 14.61
N VAL A 116 3.95 3.40 13.91
CA VAL A 116 2.79 2.51 13.94
C VAL A 116 3.11 1.24 13.17
N GLY A 117 3.72 1.38 12.00
CA GLY A 117 4.25 0.25 11.25
C GLY A 117 4.65 0.58 9.82
N GLY A 118 5.47 -0.31 9.26
CA GLY A 118 6.10 -0.15 7.96
C GLY A 118 5.78 -1.30 7.01
N ALA A 119 5.81 -1.01 5.71
CA ALA A 119 5.66 -1.98 4.64
C ALA A 119 6.51 -1.59 3.43
N SER A 120 7.10 -2.59 2.79
CA SER A 120 7.88 -2.43 1.57
C SER A 120 7.24 -3.23 0.42
N ILE A 121 7.16 -2.62 -0.76
CA ILE A 121 6.63 -3.25 -1.97
C ILE A 121 7.53 -2.96 -3.17
N HIS A 122 7.92 -4.02 -3.89
CA HIS A 122 8.63 -3.87 -5.17
C HIS A 122 7.75 -3.17 -6.20
N LEU A 123 8.27 -2.19 -6.94
CA LEU A 123 7.54 -1.52 -8.00
C LEU A 123 7.33 -2.43 -9.21
N PHE A 124 8.31 -3.29 -9.52
CA PHE A 124 8.19 -4.31 -10.55
C PHE A 124 7.79 -5.67 -9.97
N ASN A 125 7.11 -6.48 -10.78
CA ASN A 125 6.82 -7.88 -10.47
C ASN A 125 7.96 -8.79 -10.96
N MET A 126 7.90 -10.08 -10.62
CA MET A 126 8.88 -11.08 -11.06
C MET A 126 8.94 -11.26 -12.59
N LYS A 127 7.93 -10.79 -13.33
CA LYS A 127 7.91 -10.77 -14.80
C LYS A 127 8.43 -9.44 -15.36
N LYS A 128 9.13 -8.64 -14.55
CA LYS A 128 9.64 -7.32 -14.93
C LYS A 128 8.54 -6.32 -15.37
N GLN A 129 7.31 -6.47 -14.92
CA GLN A 129 6.23 -5.53 -15.24
C GLN A 129 5.94 -4.60 -14.06
N LEU A 130 5.73 -3.33 -14.34
CA LEU A 130 5.36 -2.34 -13.35
C LEU A 130 4.01 -2.70 -12.70
N LYS A 131 3.94 -2.58 -11.38
CA LYS A 131 2.68 -2.72 -10.64
C LYS A 131 1.83 -1.47 -10.81
N THR A 132 0.53 -1.68 -11.00
CA THR A 132 -0.44 -0.63 -11.34
C THR A 132 -1.75 -0.91 -10.61
N GLY A 133 -2.50 0.14 -10.33
CA GLY A 133 -3.79 0.05 -9.65
C GLY A 133 -3.63 -0.13 -8.14
N LYS A 134 -4.73 -0.54 -7.51
CA LYS A 134 -4.84 -0.58 -6.06
C LYS A 134 -4.16 -1.81 -5.48
N HIS A 135 -3.32 -1.56 -4.47
CA HIS A 135 -2.57 -2.55 -3.74
C HIS A 135 -2.76 -2.37 -2.24
N LYS A 136 -3.16 -3.45 -1.56
CA LYS A 136 -3.31 -3.49 -0.10
C LYS A 136 -2.02 -4.04 0.51
N LEU A 137 -1.29 -3.20 1.26
CA LEU A 137 -0.02 -3.56 1.88
C LEU A 137 -0.21 -3.79 3.37
N ARG A 138 0.20 -4.96 3.89
CA ARG A 138 0.22 -5.22 5.33
C ARG A 138 1.36 -4.46 5.98
N LEU A 139 1.04 -3.67 7.00
CA LEU A 139 2.04 -3.00 7.83
C LEU A 139 2.53 -3.92 8.94
N TRP A 140 3.81 -3.83 9.23
CA TRP A 140 4.49 -4.52 10.31
C TRP A 140 4.49 -3.61 11.54
N ALA A 141 3.72 -3.97 12.56
CA ALA A 141 3.49 -3.12 13.73
C ALA A 141 4.81 -2.78 14.44
N GLY A 142 5.03 -1.50 14.75
CA GLY A 142 6.19 -1.02 15.49
C GLY A 142 7.53 -1.09 14.75
N LYS A 143 7.52 -1.35 13.44
CA LYS A 143 8.74 -1.52 12.64
C LYS A 143 8.75 -0.62 11.42
N GLU A 144 9.84 0.10 11.19
CA GLU A 144 10.00 0.95 10.01
C GLU A 144 10.20 0.12 8.74
N ALA A 145 9.78 0.67 7.60
CA ALA A 145 9.99 0.03 6.32
C ALA A 145 11.47 0.09 5.91
N ASP A 146 12.10 -1.07 5.77
CA ASP A 146 13.55 -1.19 5.53
C ASP A 146 13.94 -1.06 4.06
N GLY A 147 13.05 -1.41 3.12
CA GLY A 147 13.30 -1.31 1.68
C GLY A 147 14.46 -2.17 1.16
N SER A 148 15.03 -3.03 1.99
CA SER A 148 16.15 -3.91 1.66
C SER A 148 15.75 -4.96 0.62
N ILE A 149 16.73 -5.48 -0.15
CA ILE A 149 16.47 -6.50 -1.19
C ILE A 149 15.71 -7.69 -0.61
N ASN A 150 16.12 -8.15 0.58
CA ASN A 150 15.41 -9.14 1.38
C ASN A 150 14.64 -8.46 2.51
N THR A 151 13.63 -7.67 2.14
CA THR A 151 12.85 -6.87 3.10
C THR A 151 12.32 -7.71 4.25
N THR A 152 12.56 -7.19 5.45
CA THR A 152 12.04 -7.73 6.70
C THR A 152 10.65 -7.16 7.02
N THR A 153 10.14 -6.26 6.18
CA THR A 153 8.78 -5.69 6.22
C THR A 153 8.04 -5.87 4.88
N PRO A 154 7.88 -7.09 4.35
CA PRO A 154 7.19 -7.27 3.07
C PRO A 154 5.72 -6.86 3.20
N GLY A 155 5.31 -5.85 2.44
CA GLY A 155 3.92 -5.38 2.42
C GLY A 155 2.97 -6.37 1.75
N LYS A 156 3.48 -7.21 0.85
CA LYS A 156 2.68 -8.29 0.25
C LYS A 156 2.76 -9.56 1.10
N VAL A 157 1.71 -9.82 1.87
CA VAL A 157 1.51 -11.00 2.75
C VAL A 157 1.93 -12.34 2.10
N PRO A 158 2.46 -13.37 2.77
CA PRO A 158 2.76 -14.66 2.13
C PRO A 158 1.53 -15.36 1.51
N LYS A 159 1.71 -16.19 0.47
CA LYS A 159 0.61 -16.85 -0.27
C LYS A 159 -0.33 -17.67 0.62
N GLN A 160 0.20 -18.22 1.70
CA GLN A 160 -0.49 -19.06 2.67
C GLN A 160 -1.54 -18.27 3.48
N GLU A 161 -1.29 -16.98 3.71
CA GLU A 161 -2.16 -16.07 4.50
C GLU A 161 -3.01 -15.15 3.60
N ARG A 162 -2.73 -15.08 2.30
CA ARG A 162 -3.40 -14.16 1.36
C ARG A 162 -4.85 -14.51 1.02
N GLY A 163 -5.24 -15.78 1.18
CA GLY A 163 -6.61 -16.25 1.00
C GLY A 163 -7.32 -15.74 -0.25
N GLU A 164 -8.60 -15.40 -0.10
CA GLU A 164 -9.47 -14.91 -1.18
C GLU A 164 -9.26 -13.42 -1.50
N LEU A 165 -8.65 -12.65 -0.58
CA LEU A 165 -8.46 -11.20 -0.74
C LEU A 165 -7.53 -10.86 -1.92
N GLU A 166 -6.41 -11.56 -2.07
CA GLU A 166 -5.50 -11.34 -3.20
C GLU A 166 -6.17 -11.72 -4.54
N ARG A 167 -6.98 -12.78 -4.54
CA ARG A 167 -7.74 -13.21 -5.72
C ARG A 167 -8.69 -12.09 -6.17
N ILE A 168 -9.40 -11.48 -5.23
CA ILE A 168 -10.30 -10.36 -5.50
C ILE A 168 -9.51 -9.13 -5.99
N GLU A 169 -8.42 -8.75 -5.33
CA GLU A 169 -7.59 -7.61 -5.75
C GLU A 169 -7.08 -7.77 -7.18
N LYS A 170 -6.63 -8.97 -7.56
CA LYS A 170 -6.21 -9.28 -8.94
C LYS A 170 -7.36 -9.13 -9.94
N LEU A 171 -8.58 -9.52 -9.56
CA LEU A 171 -9.77 -9.40 -10.41
C LEU A 171 -10.22 -7.95 -10.55
N VAL A 172 -10.23 -7.18 -9.46
CA VAL A 172 -10.52 -5.73 -9.47
C VAL A 172 -9.53 -5.01 -10.38
N ASN A 173 -8.24 -5.27 -10.23
CA ASN A 173 -7.22 -4.68 -11.09
C ASN A 173 -7.38 -5.08 -12.58
N LYS A 174 -7.88 -6.29 -12.88
CA LYS A 174 -8.20 -6.68 -14.27
C LYS A 174 -9.42 -5.92 -14.81
N TYR A 175 -10.43 -5.73 -13.97
CA TYR A 175 -11.63 -4.97 -14.30
C TYR A 175 -11.33 -3.49 -14.55
N GLU A 176 -10.54 -2.86 -13.68
CA GLU A 176 -10.13 -1.45 -13.83
C GLU A 176 -9.31 -1.22 -15.10
N ARG A 177 -8.46 -2.20 -15.49
CA ARG A 177 -7.73 -2.18 -16.77
C ARG A 177 -8.59 -2.45 -18.01
N GLY A 178 -9.89 -2.67 -17.87
CA GLY A 178 -10.79 -3.01 -18.98
C GLY A 178 -10.51 -4.39 -19.61
N GLN A 179 -9.79 -5.28 -18.91
CA GLN A 179 -9.57 -6.66 -19.37
C GLN A 179 -10.77 -7.58 -19.10
N ILE A 180 -11.69 -7.12 -18.26
CA ILE A 180 -12.98 -7.75 -18.01
C ILE A 180 -14.04 -6.82 -18.60
N GLN A 181 -14.94 -7.38 -19.40
CA GLN A 181 -16.04 -6.63 -19.98
C GLN A 181 -16.95 -6.09 -18.88
N ARG A 182 -17.27 -4.80 -18.94
CA ARG A 182 -18.21 -4.17 -18.01
C ARG A 182 -19.63 -4.55 -18.37
N VAL A 183 -20.38 -5.01 -17.37
CA VAL A 183 -21.79 -5.39 -17.50
C VAL A 183 -22.50 -4.88 -16.25
N ASP A 184 -23.04 -3.66 -16.30
CA ASP A 184 -23.48 -2.90 -15.12
C ASP A 184 -24.35 -3.67 -14.12
N TRP A 185 -25.33 -4.42 -14.62
CA TRP A 185 -26.23 -5.18 -13.74
C TRP A 185 -25.52 -6.34 -13.02
N LEU A 186 -24.58 -7.02 -13.71
CA LEU A 186 -23.81 -8.13 -13.16
C LEU A 186 -22.70 -7.61 -12.25
N ASP A 187 -22.05 -6.53 -12.65
CA ASP A 187 -20.98 -5.87 -11.90
C ASP A 187 -21.50 -5.43 -10.52
N ARG A 188 -22.71 -4.86 -10.44
CA ARG A 188 -23.34 -4.51 -9.16
C ARG A 188 -23.51 -5.71 -8.22
N LEU A 189 -23.93 -6.86 -8.76
CA LEU A 189 -24.06 -8.10 -7.99
C LEU A 189 -22.69 -8.66 -7.58
N ALA A 190 -21.71 -8.59 -8.48
CA ALA A 190 -20.35 -9.06 -8.25
C ALA A 190 -19.66 -8.22 -7.17
N PHE A 191 -19.76 -6.89 -7.21
CA PHE A 191 -19.21 -6.00 -6.18
C PHE A 191 -19.82 -6.27 -4.81
N LYS A 192 -21.14 -6.44 -4.73
CA LYS A 192 -21.81 -6.81 -3.48
C LYS A 192 -21.35 -8.18 -2.95
N ALA A 193 -21.06 -9.14 -3.82
CA ALA A 193 -20.51 -10.43 -3.43
C ALA A 193 -19.03 -10.30 -2.97
N MET A 194 -18.23 -9.47 -3.64
CA MET A 194 -16.85 -9.19 -3.27
C MET A 194 -16.75 -8.54 -1.88
N GLU A 195 -17.62 -7.57 -1.57
CA GLU A 195 -17.70 -6.96 -0.24
C GLU A 195 -17.99 -8.00 0.84
N LYS A 196 -18.98 -8.88 0.63
CA LYS A 196 -19.27 -9.98 1.57
C LYS A 196 -18.09 -10.91 1.80
N ILE A 197 -17.28 -11.18 0.76
CA ILE A 197 -16.07 -12.00 0.92
C ILE A 197 -15.01 -11.23 1.69
N LYS A 198 -14.81 -9.93 1.38
CA LYS A 198 -13.88 -9.06 2.11
C LYS A 198 -14.21 -9.00 3.60
N ASP A 199 -15.48 -8.85 3.94
CA ASP A 199 -15.96 -8.81 5.33
C ASP A 199 -15.72 -10.14 6.05
N ARG A 200 -16.02 -11.27 5.40
CA ARG A 200 -15.76 -12.61 5.95
C ARG A 200 -14.27 -12.84 6.22
N GLU A 201 -13.41 -12.45 5.29
CA GLU A 201 -11.96 -12.61 5.46
C GLU A 201 -11.40 -11.65 6.53
N ASN A 202 -11.93 -10.42 6.62
CA ASN A 202 -11.59 -9.49 7.70
C ASN A 202 -11.99 -10.04 9.08
N LEU A 203 -13.16 -10.70 9.18
CA LEU A 203 -13.62 -11.34 10.42
C LEU A 203 -12.75 -12.54 10.83
N LYS A 204 -12.29 -13.35 9.85
CA LYS A 204 -11.38 -14.48 10.12
C LYS A 204 -10.00 -14.01 10.56
N ASN A 205 -9.50 -12.92 9.97
CA ASN A 205 -8.17 -12.38 10.26
C ASN A 205 -8.19 -11.46 11.51
N GLU A 206 -8.98 -11.79 12.55
CA GLU A 206 -9.06 -11.18 13.90
C GLU A 206 -8.62 -9.71 14.07
N ASN A 207 -8.84 -8.83 13.09
CA ASN A 207 -8.29 -7.45 13.03
C ASN A 207 -6.81 -7.29 13.45
N THR A 208 -5.99 -8.35 13.41
CA THR A 208 -4.65 -8.32 14.02
C THR A 208 -3.63 -7.55 13.17
N HIS A 209 -3.98 -7.25 11.92
CA HIS A 209 -3.06 -6.67 10.95
C HIS A 209 -3.59 -5.37 10.39
N PHE A 210 -2.69 -4.39 10.34
CA PHE A 210 -2.90 -3.11 9.68
C PHE A 210 -2.59 -3.23 8.20
N TYR A 211 -3.34 -2.50 7.39
CA TYR A 211 -3.08 -2.42 5.97
C TYR A 211 -3.16 -0.99 5.48
N VAL A 212 -2.22 -0.58 4.64
CA VAL A 212 -2.29 0.68 3.90
C VAL A 212 -2.70 0.38 2.45
N ALA A 213 -3.69 1.12 1.95
CA ALA A 213 -4.11 1.05 0.56
C ALA A 213 -3.32 2.07 -0.27
N VAL A 214 -2.54 1.56 -1.22
CA VAL A 214 -1.73 2.37 -2.14
C VAL A 214 -2.22 2.15 -3.57
N ASP A 215 -2.49 3.22 -4.29
CA ASP A 215 -2.92 3.19 -5.69
C ASP A 215 -1.77 3.64 -6.60
N PHE A 216 -1.24 2.72 -7.39
CA PHE A 216 -0.15 3.00 -8.32
C PHE A 216 -0.70 3.47 -9.66
N CYS A 217 -0.06 4.48 -10.25
CA CYS A 217 -0.49 5.00 -11.54
C CYS A 217 -0.56 3.91 -12.61
N SER A 218 -1.67 3.92 -13.36
CA SER A 218 -1.88 3.07 -14.51
C SER A 218 -1.45 3.78 -15.79
N PHE A 219 -0.92 3.01 -16.73
CA PHE A 219 -0.58 3.46 -18.07
C PHE A 219 -1.53 2.79 -19.06
N GLU A 220 -1.74 3.41 -20.22
CA GLU A 220 -2.58 2.87 -21.29
C GLU A 220 -2.10 1.47 -21.73
N HIS A 221 -0.79 1.30 -21.83
CA HIS A 221 -0.14 0.05 -22.18
C HIS A 221 0.71 -0.45 -21.01
N ARG A 222 1.01 -1.76 -21.01
CA ARG A 222 1.84 -2.36 -19.96
C ARG A 222 3.24 -1.75 -19.99
N VAL A 223 3.78 -1.44 -18.82
CA VAL A 223 5.17 -1.01 -18.67
C VAL A 223 6.03 -2.20 -18.28
N VAL A 224 7.08 -2.45 -19.05
CA VAL A 224 8.05 -3.53 -18.85
C VAL A 224 9.41 -2.93 -18.56
N PHE A 225 10.13 -3.49 -17.60
CA PHE A 225 11.51 -3.15 -17.32
C PHE A 225 12.44 -3.78 -18.37
N GLN A 226 13.48 -3.02 -18.77
CA GLN A 226 14.45 -3.42 -19.78
C GLN A 226 15.27 -4.69 -19.45
#